data_AF-A0A7G8HCC6-F1
#
_entry.id   AF-A0A7G8HCC6-F1
#
_cell.length_a   1.000
_cell.length_b   1.000
_cell.length_c   1.000
_cell.angle_alpha   90.00
_cell.angle_beta   90.00
_cell.angle_gamma   90.00
#
_symmetry.space_group_name_H-M   'P 1'
#
loop_
_entity.id
_entity.type
_entity.pdbx_description
1 polymer ?
#
loop_
_entity_poly.entity_id
_entity_poly.type
_entity_poly.pdbx_seq_one_letter_code
_entity_poly.pdbx_strand_id
1 'polypeptide(L)'
;MQKEEIAVLLQAAKQLNVNPSELKAINPWTQKGPRAEAMQMAVTQVNPVMAAKWRSESGDEISLRTVAYEHGLVEGSKEIFDDLRAHSPAFVAQEQQKREEWETKVLADMEAKAKELAVSRGVDPDAANQKFNPAMGGKFQSYFEGLNKEAALEAKLKEQG
;
A
#
# COMPACT_ATOMS: atom_id res chain seq x y z
N MET A 1 26.85 14.60 -7.91
CA MET A 1 25.69 14.13 -8.69
C MET A 1 25.84 14.62 -10.13
N GLN A 2 25.73 13.74 -11.12
CA GLN A 2 25.93 14.02 -12.55
C GLN A 2 24.60 14.37 -13.26
N LYS A 3 24.67 14.77 -14.53
CA LYS A 3 23.50 15.22 -15.32
C LYS A 3 22.46 14.11 -15.46
N GLU A 4 22.91 12.89 -15.71
CA GLU A 4 22.09 11.69 -15.87
C GLU A 4 21.36 11.35 -14.56
N GLU A 5 22.06 11.51 -13.43
CA GLU A 5 21.52 11.30 -12.08
C GLU A 5 20.41 12.30 -11.75
N ILE A 6 20.60 13.57 -12.10
CA ILE A 6 19.58 14.62 -11.94
C ILE A 6 18.37 14.34 -12.84
N ALA A 7 18.59 13.86 -14.07
CA ALA A 7 17.49 13.53 -14.98
C ALA A 7 16.60 12.41 -14.42
N VAL A 8 17.20 11.37 -13.82
CA VAL A 8 16.46 10.29 -13.16
C VAL A 8 15.66 10.83 -11.96
N LEU A 9 16.24 11.69 -11.13
CA LEU A 9 15.51 12.32 -10.02
C LEU A 9 14.34 13.18 -10.49
N LEU A 10 14.52 13.97 -11.54
CA LEU A 10 13.45 14.80 -12.10
C LEU A 10 12.32 13.95 -12.69
N GLN A 11 12.65 12.82 -13.32
CA GLN A 11 11.66 11.90 -13.86
C GLN A 11 10.90 11.16 -12.75
N ALA A 12 11.60 10.72 -11.71
CA ALA A 12 10.98 10.13 -10.51
C ALA A 12 10.07 11.15 -9.79
N ALA A 13 10.49 12.40 -9.66
CA ALA A 13 9.69 13.48 -9.10
C ALA A 13 8.40 13.73 -9.87
N LYS A 14 8.46 13.66 -11.22
CA LYS A 14 7.28 13.77 -12.08
C LYS A 14 6.28 12.64 -11.85
N GLN A 15 6.73 11.40 -11.70
CA GLN A 15 5.84 10.27 -11.39
C GLN A 15 5.11 10.46 -10.06
N LEU A 16 5.76 11.06 -9.07
CA LEU A 16 5.18 11.34 -7.76
C LEU A 16 4.42 12.66 -7.68
N ASN A 17 4.34 13.42 -8.79
CA ASN A 17 3.78 14.77 -8.84
C ASN A 17 4.39 15.73 -7.80
N VAL A 18 5.70 15.58 -7.54
CA VAL A 18 6.46 16.38 -6.58
C VAL A 18 7.13 17.55 -7.30
N ASN A 19 7.04 18.76 -6.73
CA ASN A 19 7.71 19.94 -7.27
C ASN A 19 9.25 19.78 -7.17
N PRO A 20 10.00 19.86 -8.30
CA PRO A 20 11.47 19.76 -8.28
C PRO A 20 12.16 20.79 -7.40
N SER A 21 11.58 21.99 -7.20
CA SER A 21 12.15 23.04 -6.37
C SER A 21 12.24 22.69 -4.89
N GLU A 22 11.48 21.68 -4.45
CA GLU A 22 11.50 21.17 -3.08
C GLU A 22 12.45 19.98 -2.91
N LEU A 23 13.05 19.49 -3.99
CA LEU A 23 13.95 18.35 -3.96
C LEU A 23 15.40 18.82 -3.88
N LYS A 24 16.15 18.18 -3.00
CA LYS A 24 17.61 18.29 -2.97
C LYS A 24 18.20 17.32 -3.99
N ALA A 25 19.21 17.77 -4.74
CA ALA A 25 19.98 16.92 -5.65
C ALA A 25 20.96 16.00 -4.88
N ILE A 26 20.39 15.10 -4.07
CA ILE A 26 21.11 14.14 -3.24
C ILE A 26 20.49 12.75 -3.40
N ASN A 27 21.30 11.72 -3.16
CA ASN A 27 20.86 10.32 -3.25
C ASN A 27 19.65 10.07 -2.30
N PRO A 28 18.51 9.57 -2.79
CA PRO A 28 17.36 9.24 -1.95
C PRO A 28 17.65 8.19 -0.87
N TRP A 29 18.60 7.28 -1.09
CA TRP A 29 18.99 6.24 -0.14
C TRP A 29 19.84 6.75 1.03
N THR A 30 20.39 7.96 0.94
CA THR A 30 21.07 8.60 2.10
C THR A 30 20.11 9.36 3.00
N GLN A 31 18.82 9.43 2.63
CA GLN A 31 17.77 10.10 3.38
C GLN A 31 16.78 9.10 3.97
N LYS A 32 16.11 9.51 5.05
CA LYS A 32 15.08 8.72 5.72
C LYS A 32 13.74 9.45 5.71
N GLY A 33 12.66 8.68 5.76
CA GLY A 33 11.29 9.16 5.89
C GLY A 33 10.45 8.98 4.62
N PRO A 34 9.13 9.25 4.70
CA PRO A 34 8.16 8.83 3.68
C PRO A 34 8.44 9.40 2.29
N ARG A 35 8.95 10.63 2.22
CA ARG A 35 9.31 11.28 0.95
C ARG A 35 10.55 10.64 0.31
N ALA A 36 11.52 10.21 1.12
CA ALA A 36 12.70 9.51 0.64
C ALA A 36 12.32 8.11 0.12
N GLU A 37 11.50 7.37 0.87
CA GLU A 37 10.97 6.07 0.46
C GLU A 37 10.18 6.15 -0.86
N ALA A 38 9.29 7.15 -0.99
CA ALA A 38 8.57 7.38 -2.25
C ALA A 38 9.53 7.65 -3.42
N MET A 39 10.56 8.48 -3.22
CA MET A 39 11.59 8.73 -4.23
C MET A 39 12.41 7.49 -4.55
N GLN A 40 12.77 6.66 -3.56
CA GLN A 40 13.49 5.40 -3.79
C GLN A 40 12.67 4.44 -4.66
N MET A 41 11.36 4.32 -4.39
CA MET A 41 10.44 3.53 -5.22
C MET A 41 10.33 4.08 -6.65
N ALA A 42 10.11 5.38 -6.80
CA ALA A 42 10.00 6.00 -8.13
C ALA A 42 11.30 5.90 -8.94
N VAL A 43 12.46 6.09 -8.30
CA VAL A 43 13.76 5.90 -8.97
C VAL A 43 13.96 4.44 -9.38
N THR A 44 13.56 3.48 -8.56
CA THR A 44 13.62 2.04 -8.90
C THR A 44 12.76 1.72 -10.12
N GLN A 45 11.59 2.35 -10.27
CA GLN A 45 10.72 2.17 -11.44
C GLN A 45 11.26 2.87 -12.70
N VAL A 46 11.86 4.05 -12.57
CA VAL A 46 12.39 4.82 -13.70
C VAL A 46 13.70 4.24 -14.21
N ASN A 47 14.63 3.92 -13.31
CA ASN A 47 15.96 3.42 -13.65
C ASN A 47 16.46 2.45 -12.56
N PRO A 48 16.17 1.15 -12.68
CA PRO A 48 16.54 0.15 -11.68
C PRO A 48 18.06 0.00 -11.53
N VAL A 49 18.84 0.21 -12.61
CA VAL A 49 20.31 0.13 -12.56
C VAL A 49 20.88 1.27 -11.72
N MET A 50 20.35 2.48 -11.87
CA MET A 50 20.80 3.63 -11.08
C MET A 50 20.35 3.53 -9.62
N ALA A 51 19.14 3.01 -9.38
CA ALA A 51 18.66 2.68 -8.03
C ALA A 51 19.61 1.71 -7.32
N ALA A 52 20.01 0.62 -7.98
CA ALA A 52 20.95 -0.35 -7.42
C ALA A 52 22.32 0.28 -7.12
N LYS A 53 22.84 1.12 -8.04
CA LYS A 53 24.09 1.86 -7.82
C LYS A 53 24.01 2.75 -6.59
N TRP A 54 22.98 3.59 -6.49
CA TRP A 54 22.81 4.52 -5.37
C TRP A 54 22.56 3.82 -4.04
N ARG A 55 21.86 2.68 -4.07
CA ARG A 55 21.64 1.84 -2.90
C ARG A 55 22.95 1.23 -2.37
N SER A 56 23.84 0.78 -3.27
CA SER A 56 25.17 0.32 -2.87
C SER A 56 26.05 1.46 -2.34
N GLU A 57 26.03 2.62 -2.99
CA GLU A 57 26.77 3.80 -2.54
C GLU A 57 26.33 4.33 -1.16
N SER A 58 25.07 4.10 -0.75
CA SER A 58 24.57 4.46 0.57
C SER A 58 24.89 3.43 1.66
N GLY A 59 25.55 2.32 1.31
CA GLY A 59 25.83 1.20 2.24
C GLY A 59 24.58 0.38 2.60
N ASP A 60 23.50 0.53 1.83
CA ASP A 60 22.23 -0.18 2.01
C ASP A 60 22.21 -1.41 1.08
N GLU A 61 23.31 -2.16 1.08
CA GLU A 61 23.57 -3.22 0.12
C GLU A 61 22.68 -4.44 0.37
N ILE A 62 21.91 -4.82 -0.64
CA ILE A 62 21.18 -6.09 -0.66
C ILE A 62 22.15 -7.19 -1.08
N SER A 63 22.00 -8.38 -0.52
CA SER A 63 22.85 -9.51 -0.87
C SER A 63 22.71 -9.89 -2.35
N LEU A 64 23.81 -10.35 -2.97
CA LEU A 64 23.81 -10.84 -4.37
C LEU A 64 22.73 -11.90 -4.61
N ARG A 65 22.44 -12.73 -3.59
CA ARG A 65 21.42 -13.76 -3.65
C ARG A 65 20.02 -13.16 -3.77
N THR A 66 19.75 -12.07 -3.07
CA THR A 66 18.48 -11.34 -3.17
C THR A 66 18.31 -10.68 -4.53
N VAL A 67 19.37 -10.09 -5.11
CA VAL A 67 19.32 -9.55 -6.48
C VAL A 67 19.01 -10.66 -7.48
N ALA A 68 19.66 -11.83 -7.33
CA ALA A 68 19.41 -12.98 -8.18
C ALA A 68 17.95 -13.47 -8.07
N TYR A 69 17.34 -13.38 -6.89
CA TYR A 69 15.93 -13.72 -6.68
C TYR A 69 14.99 -12.74 -7.40
N GLU A 70 15.26 -11.42 -7.32
CA GLU A 70 14.48 -10.41 -8.04
C GLU A 70 14.51 -10.63 -9.57
N HIS A 71 15.59 -11.22 -10.09
CA HIS A 71 15.72 -11.60 -11.50
C HIS A 71 15.23 -13.02 -11.83
N GLY A 72 14.66 -13.76 -10.87
CA GLY A 72 14.17 -15.13 -11.07
C GLY A 72 15.27 -16.16 -11.32
N LEU A 73 16.52 -15.86 -10.96
CA LEU A 73 17.68 -16.74 -11.14
C LEU A 73 17.86 -17.72 -9.97
N VAL A 74 17.28 -17.42 -8.81
CA VAL A 74 17.27 -18.30 -7.63
C VAL A 74 15.89 -18.30 -6.98
N GLU A 75 15.56 -19.38 -6.28
CA GLU A 75 14.33 -19.50 -5.51
C GLU A 75 14.37 -18.64 -4.24
N GLY A 76 13.18 -18.22 -3.78
CA GLY A 76 13.04 -17.43 -2.55
C GLY A 76 13.38 -18.25 -1.31
N SER A 77 14.28 -17.74 -0.48
CA SER A 77 14.60 -18.29 0.84
C SER A 77 14.23 -17.31 1.95
N LYS A 78 14.17 -17.78 3.21
CA LYS A 78 13.88 -16.91 4.35
C LYS A 78 14.87 -15.75 4.44
N GLU A 79 16.15 -16.02 4.20
CA GLU A 79 17.21 -15.02 4.24
C GLU A 79 17.03 -13.96 3.16
N ILE A 80 16.59 -14.37 1.95
CA ILE A 80 16.26 -13.43 0.86
C ILE A 80 15.09 -12.52 1.28
N PHE A 81 14.04 -13.07 1.88
CA PHE A 81 12.90 -12.27 2.31
C PHE A 81 13.22 -11.32 3.48
N ASP A 82 14.07 -11.75 4.41
CA ASP A 82 14.53 -10.89 5.51
C ASP A 82 15.40 -9.74 4.97
N ASP A 83 16.26 -10.02 3.98
CA ASP A 83 17.09 -9.04 3.29
C ASP A 83 16.24 -8.04 2.46
N LEU A 84 15.24 -8.53 1.73
CA LEU A 84 14.26 -7.69 1.03
C LEU A 84 13.47 -6.80 1.99
N ARG A 85 13.05 -7.34 3.15
CA ARG A 85 12.31 -6.56 4.14
C ARG A 85 13.16 -5.47 4.78
N ALA A 86 14.46 -5.70 4.93
CA ALA A 86 15.39 -4.72 5.48
C ALA A 86 15.72 -3.59 4.49
N HIS A 87 15.85 -3.91 3.19
CA HIS A 87 16.47 -3.00 2.21
C HIS A 87 15.54 -2.57 1.05
N SER A 88 14.34 -3.15 0.93
CA SER A 88 13.38 -2.84 -0.13
C SER A 88 12.05 -2.33 0.43
N PRO A 89 11.87 -1.00 0.54
CA PRO A 89 10.58 -0.41 0.91
C PRO A 89 9.44 -0.83 -0.02
N ALA A 90 9.73 -1.04 -1.30
CA ALA A 90 8.78 -1.55 -2.28
C ALA A 90 8.28 -2.96 -1.91
N PHE A 91 9.18 -3.84 -1.45
CA PHE A 91 8.82 -5.18 -0.99
C PHE A 91 7.92 -5.11 0.25
N VAL A 92 8.26 -4.26 1.22
CA VAL A 92 7.45 -4.05 2.44
C VAL A 92 6.05 -3.53 2.09
N ALA A 93 5.95 -2.54 1.21
CA ALA A 93 4.67 -2.00 0.76
C ALA A 93 3.83 -3.06 0.04
N GLN A 94 4.46 -3.91 -0.78
CA GLN A 94 3.77 -5.00 -1.47
C GLN A 94 3.27 -6.09 -0.51
N GLU A 95 4.03 -6.44 0.53
CA GLU A 95 3.57 -7.36 1.58
C GLU A 95 2.36 -6.79 2.33
N GLN A 96 2.37 -5.49 2.64
CA GLN A 96 1.26 -4.82 3.31
C GLN A 96 -0.01 -4.83 2.46
N GLN A 97 0.07 -4.49 1.18
CA GLN A 97 -1.09 -4.55 0.27
C GLN A 97 -1.68 -5.96 0.19
N LYS A 98 -0.84 -6.99 0.02
CA LYS A 98 -1.32 -8.38 0.00
C LYS A 98 -2.03 -8.78 1.29
N ARG A 99 -1.56 -8.26 2.43
CA ARG A 99 -2.18 -8.51 3.74
C ARG A 99 -3.53 -7.80 3.86
N GLU A 100 -3.62 -6.55 3.43
CA GLU A 100 -4.88 -5.78 3.40
C GLU A 100 -5.91 -6.41 2.46
N GLU A 101 -5.49 -6.87 1.28
CA GLU A 101 -6.35 -7.61 0.34
C GLU A 101 -6.87 -8.91 0.95
N TRP A 102 -6.01 -9.66 1.64
CA TRP A 102 -6.40 -10.87 2.34
C TRP A 102 -7.36 -10.59 3.49
N GLU A 103 -7.08 -9.59 4.33
CA GLU A 103 -7.96 -9.17 5.43
C GLU A 103 -9.33 -8.75 4.90
N THR A 104 -9.37 -7.97 3.82
CA THR A 104 -10.60 -7.54 3.14
C THR A 104 -11.42 -8.74 2.66
N LYS A 105 -10.76 -9.72 2.02
CA LYS A 105 -11.41 -10.94 1.53
C LYS A 105 -11.98 -11.78 2.67
N VAL A 106 -11.22 -11.95 3.75
CA VAL A 106 -11.68 -12.69 4.93
C VAL A 106 -12.88 -12.00 5.59
N LEU A 107 -12.87 -10.67 5.67
CA LEU A 107 -13.97 -9.91 6.24
C LEU A 107 -15.25 -10.07 5.41
N ALA A 108 -15.14 -10.00 4.08
CA ALA A 108 -16.25 -10.23 3.16
C ALA A 108 -16.82 -11.65 3.29
N ASP A 109 -15.97 -12.66 3.40
CA ASP A 109 -16.38 -14.06 3.60
C ASP A 109 -17.08 -14.25 4.96
N MET A 110 -16.63 -13.55 6.01
CA MET A 110 -17.28 -13.56 7.32
C MET A 110 -18.66 -12.88 7.28
N GLU A 111 -18.79 -11.76 6.58
CA GLU A 111 -20.06 -11.05 6.45
C GLU A 111 -21.08 -11.88 5.64
N ALA A 112 -20.64 -12.52 4.56
CA ALA A 112 -21.47 -13.42 3.77
C ALA A 112 -21.99 -14.59 4.62
N LYS A 113 -21.11 -15.24 5.41
CA LYS A 113 -21.52 -16.31 6.33
C LYS A 113 -22.42 -15.81 7.45
N ALA A 114 -22.20 -14.61 7.97
CA ALA A 114 -23.05 -14.02 9.01
C ALA A 114 -24.47 -13.75 8.48
N LYS A 115 -24.60 -13.24 7.24
CA LYS A 115 -25.88 -13.06 6.56
C LYS A 115 -26.58 -14.40 6.33
N GLU A 116 -25.86 -15.41 5.84
CA GLU A 116 -26.40 -16.77 5.67
C GLU A 116 -26.92 -17.35 6.99
N LEU A 117 -26.18 -17.17 8.09
CA LEU A 117 -26.61 -17.60 9.43
C LEU A 117 -27.85 -16.84 9.93
N ALA A 118 -27.95 -15.53 9.67
CA ALA A 118 -29.11 -14.72 10.03
C ALA A 118 -30.38 -15.22 9.30
N VAL A 119 -30.27 -15.44 7.98
CA VAL A 119 -31.35 -16.00 7.16
C VAL A 119 -31.76 -17.38 7.66
N SER A 120 -30.79 -18.26 7.96
CA SER A 120 -31.06 -19.62 8.46
C SER A 120 -31.79 -19.64 9.82
N ARG A 121 -31.61 -18.59 10.63
CA ARG A 121 -32.24 -18.42 11.96
C ARG A 121 -33.58 -17.69 11.90
N GLY A 122 -34.07 -17.36 10.70
CA GLY A 122 -35.32 -16.62 10.52
C GLY A 122 -35.25 -15.16 10.99
N VAL A 123 -34.04 -14.61 11.11
CA VAL A 123 -33.81 -13.20 11.43
C VAL A 123 -33.65 -12.44 10.12
N ASP A 124 -34.41 -11.36 9.95
CA ASP A 124 -34.29 -10.47 8.80
C ASP A 124 -32.85 -9.91 8.74
N PRO A 125 -32.07 -10.21 7.69
CA PRO A 125 -30.66 -9.83 7.59
C PRO A 125 -30.44 -8.31 7.59
N ASP A 126 -31.46 -7.52 7.22
CA ASP A 126 -31.39 -6.05 7.23
C ASP A 126 -31.78 -5.44 8.60
N ALA A 127 -32.52 -6.17 9.45
CA ALA A 127 -32.88 -5.71 10.80
C ALA A 127 -31.72 -5.82 11.80
N ALA A 128 -30.74 -6.70 11.55
CA ALA A 128 -29.55 -6.86 12.38
C ALA A 128 -28.62 -5.62 12.35
N ASN A 129 -28.69 -4.82 11.30
CA ASN A 129 -27.90 -3.59 11.15
C ASN A 129 -28.54 -2.34 11.79
N GLN A 130 -29.78 -2.40 12.26
CA GLN A 130 -30.51 -1.22 12.77
C GLN A 130 -30.41 -0.99 14.28
N LYS A 131 -29.77 -1.86 15.05
CA LYS A 131 -29.61 -1.69 16.52
C LYS A 131 -28.15 -1.76 16.95
N PHE A 132 -27.31 -0.88 16.40
CA PHE A 132 -25.95 -0.72 16.94
C PHE A 132 -25.96 0.25 18.13
N ASN A 133 -25.54 -0.25 19.30
CA ASN A 133 -25.40 0.52 20.53
C ASN A 133 -24.16 1.46 20.40
N PRO A 134 -24.31 2.79 20.48
CA PRO A 134 -23.24 3.76 20.22
C PRO A 134 -22.07 3.70 21.22
N ALA A 135 -22.16 2.89 22.28
CA ALA A 135 -21.12 2.78 23.31
C ALA A 135 -19.87 1.95 22.91
N MET A 136 -19.84 1.28 21.75
CA MET A 136 -18.78 0.32 21.36
C MET A 136 -18.09 0.61 20.02
N GLY A 137 -18.05 1.87 19.54
CA GLY A 137 -17.76 2.16 18.13
C GLY A 137 -16.62 3.12 17.79
N GLY A 138 -15.64 3.36 18.65
CA GLY A 138 -14.59 4.38 18.39
C GLY A 138 -13.64 4.11 17.21
N LYS A 139 -13.63 2.91 16.62
CA LYS A 139 -12.71 2.52 15.52
C LYS A 139 -13.37 2.33 14.14
N PHE A 140 -14.71 2.37 14.05
CA PHE A 140 -15.43 2.12 12.80
C PHE A 140 -16.35 3.28 12.38
N GLN A 141 -16.34 4.38 13.13
CA GLN A 141 -17.25 5.51 12.95
C GLN A 141 -17.17 6.13 11.54
N SER A 142 -15.97 6.23 10.96
CA SER A 142 -15.76 6.75 9.60
C SER A 142 -16.32 5.84 8.49
N TYR A 143 -16.35 4.52 8.73
CA TYR A 143 -16.91 3.55 7.78
C TYR A 143 -18.44 3.61 7.75
N PHE A 144 -19.06 3.79 8.92
CA PHE A 144 -20.52 3.95 9.05
C PHE A 144 -21.01 5.32 8.56
N GLU A 145 -20.23 6.38 8.71
CA GLU A 145 -20.54 7.69 8.11
C GLU A 145 -20.51 7.65 6.57
N GLY A 146 -19.65 6.81 5.97
CA GLY A 146 -19.62 6.56 4.53
C GLY A 146 -20.88 5.84 4.04
N LEU A 147 -21.24 4.74 4.70
CA LEU A 147 -22.43 3.94 4.38
C LEU A 147 -23.74 4.74 4.52
N ASN A 148 -23.87 5.56 5.56
CA ASN A 148 -25.06 6.40 5.74
C ASN A 148 -25.16 7.51 4.67
N LYS A 149 -24.04 7.99 4.13
CA LYS A 149 -24.05 8.98 3.03
C LYS A 149 -24.45 8.35 1.70
N GLU A 150 -23.98 7.15 1.39
CA GLU A 150 -24.39 6.42 0.18
C GLU A 150 -25.86 6.03 0.23
N ALA A 151 -26.35 5.50 1.36
CA ALA A 151 -27.75 5.17 1.53
C ALA A 151 -28.67 6.42 1.42
N ALA A 152 -28.23 7.57 1.94
CA ALA A 152 -28.95 8.84 1.80
C ALA A 152 -28.95 9.38 0.36
N LEU A 153 -27.92 9.08 -0.43
CA LEU A 153 -27.82 9.47 -1.83
C LEU A 153 -28.71 8.60 -2.71
N GLU A 154 -28.72 7.28 -2.49
CA GLU A 154 -29.63 6.35 -3.18
C GLU A 154 -31.10 6.62 -2.87
N ALA A 155 -31.42 6.96 -1.62
CA ALA A 155 -32.77 7.34 -1.23
C ALA A 155 -33.23 8.61 -1.96
N LYS A 156 -32.35 9.63 -2.06
CA LYS A 156 -32.65 10.87 -2.82
C LYS A 156 -32.78 10.65 -4.32
N LEU A 157 -32.00 9.73 -4.90
CA LEU A 157 -32.10 9.36 -6.31
C LEU A 157 -33.42 8.63 -6.62
N LYS A 158 -33.94 7.83 -5.69
CA LYS A 158 -35.25 7.18 -5.83
C LYS A 158 -36.44 8.11 -5.64
N GLU A 159 -36.29 9.22 -4.91
CA GLU A 159 -37.36 10.23 -4.76
C GLU A 159 -37.43 11.22 -5.94
N GLN A 160 -36.41 11.26 -6.80
CA GLN A 160 -36.34 12.19 -7.95
C GLN A 160 -36.60 11.54 -9.32
N GLY A 161 -36.92 10.24 -9.37
CA GLY A 161 -37.36 9.52 -10.57
C GLY A 161 -38.81 9.08 -10.46
#